data_AF-A0A381X0F4-F1
#
_entry.id   AF-A0A381X0F4-F1
#
_cell.length_a   1.000
_cell.length_b   1.000
_cell.length_c   1.000
_cell.angle_alpha   90.00
_cell.angle_beta   90.00
_cell.angle_gamma   90.00
#
_symmetry.space_group_name_H-M   'P 1'
#
loop_
_entity.id
_entity.type
_entity.pdbx_description
1 polymer ?
#
loop_
_entity_poly.entity_id
_entity_poly.type
_entity_poly.pdbx_seq_one_letter_code
_entity_poly.pdbx_strand_id
1 'polypeptide(L)'
;MKQARKSKKLEVEDVAQQLYVNPSIINHLEEENFDQIGADVFIIGHLKNYARFLGLPAEKMLATLSENAYIRDQEVLEPKITDHLVALKIIAYASVVLFLVTLLGMYISHH
;
A
#
# COMPACT_ATOMS: atom_id res chain seq x y z
N MET A 1 15.73 11.75 13.84
CA MET A 1 16.60 11.42 12.67
C MET A 1 17.40 12.63 12.18
N LYS A 2 16.78 13.81 12.04
CA LYS A 2 17.41 15.08 11.65
C LYS A 2 18.78 15.37 12.27
N GLN A 3 18.88 15.20 13.59
CA GLN A 3 20.14 15.42 14.31
C GLN A 3 21.25 14.45 13.86
N ALA A 4 20.92 13.19 13.59
CA ALA A 4 21.88 12.18 13.13
C ALA A 4 22.31 12.41 11.68
N ARG A 5 21.45 12.96 10.82
CA ARG A 5 21.86 13.43 9.49
C ARG A 5 22.81 14.62 9.60
N LYS A 6 22.44 15.63 10.39
CA LYS A 6 23.25 16.84 10.60
C LYS A 6 24.62 16.53 11.22
N SER A 7 24.72 15.56 12.14
CA SER A 7 26.01 15.16 12.72
C SER A 7 26.95 14.53 11.69
N LYS A 8 26.40 13.94 10.62
CA LYS A 8 27.14 13.44 9.47
C LYS A 8 27.42 14.52 8.40
N LYS A 9 26.98 15.76 8.62
CA LYS A 9 27.12 16.90 7.69
C LYS A 9 26.52 16.64 6.30
N LEU A 10 25.40 15.93 6.25
CA LEU A 10 24.68 15.63 5.02
C LEU A 10 23.47 16.57 4.88
N GLU A 11 23.24 17.08 3.68
CA GLU A 11 21.99 17.78 3.35
C GLU A 11 20.86 16.79 3.04
N VAL A 12 19.62 17.29 3.01
CA VAL A 12 18.45 16.45 2.74
C VAL A 12 18.56 15.85 1.34
N GLU A 13 19.00 16.66 0.38
CA GLU A 13 19.18 16.33 -1.03
C GLU A 13 20.22 15.21 -1.22
N ASP A 14 21.33 15.25 -0.47
CA ASP A 14 22.39 14.22 -0.52
C ASP A 14 21.83 12.85 -0.12
N VAL A 15 21.10 12.82 1.00
CA VAL A 15 20.47 11.59 1.49
C VAL A 15 19.42 11.10 0.50
N ALA A 16 18.55 12.00 0.03
CA ALA A 16 17.48 11.67 -0.89
C ALA A 16 18.01 11.06 -2.19
N GLN A 17 19.09 11.65 -2.73
CA GLN A 17 19.80 11.11 -3.89
C GLN A 17 20.35 9.71 -3.62
N GLN A 18 21.06 9.52 -2.50
CA GLN A 18 21.66 8.24 -2.14
C GLN A 18 20.62 7.13 -1.90
N LEU A 19 19.45 7.49 -1.40
CA LEU A 19 18.35 6.56 -1.13
C LEU A 19 17.37 6.43 -2.30
N TYR A 20 17.59 7.13 -3.41
CA TYR A 20 16.73 7.16 -4.59
C TYR A 20 15.27 7.52 -4.25
N VAL A 21 15.09 8.55 -3.41
CA VAL A 21 13.77 9.05 -3.00
C VAL A 21 13.66 10.56 -3.26
N ASN A 22 12.43 11.07 -3.28
CA ASN A 22 12.21 12.52 -3.29
C ASN A 22 12.69 13.13 -1.94
N PRO A 23 13.37 14.31 -1.94
CA PRO A 23 13.72 15.03 -0.71
C PRO A 23 12.56 15.23 0.26
N SER A 24 11.33 15.37 -0.24
CA SER A 24 10.13 15.48 0.59
C SER A 24 9.95 14.29 1.54
N ILE A 25 10.29 13.07 1.12
CA ILE A 25 10.20 11.87 1.97
C ILE A 25 11.11 12.00 3.19
N ILE A 26 12.34 12.49 2.99
CA ILE A 26 13.28 12.68 4.09
C ILE A 26 12.77 13.76 5.05
N ASN A 27 12.25 14.87 4.53
CA ASN A 27 11.65 15.92 5.35
C ASN A 27 10.45 15.40 6.16
N HIS A 28 9.52 14.69 5.52
CA HIS A 28 8.36 14.11 6.19
C HIS A 28 8.76 13.10 7.28
N LEU A 29 9.80 12.27 7.05
CA LEU A 29 10.34 11.39 8.09
C LEU A 29 11.01 12.15 9.25
N GLU A 30 11.69 13.26 8.97
CA GLU A 30 12.32 14.10 10.00
C GLU A 30 11.32 14.90 10.83
N GLU A 31 10.17 15.24 10.24
CA GLU A 31 9.07 16.00 10.83
C GLU A 31 7.95 15.12 11.39
N GLU A 32 8.09 13.79 11.27
CA GLU A 32 7.08 12.79 11.68
C GLU A 32 5.71 13.02 11.00
N ASN A 33 5.71 13.58 9.80
CA ASN A 33 4.52 13.85 8.98
C ASN A 33 4.28 12.70 7.98
N PHE A 34 4.04 11.50 8.50
CA PHE A 34 4.01 10.30 7.65
C PHE A 34 2.77 10.23 6.74
N ASP A 35 1.70 10.98 7.04
CA ASP A 35 0.49 11.08 6.19
C ASP A 35 0.81 11.60 4.78
N GLN A 36 1.87 12.41 4.66
CA GLN A 36 2.33 12.92 3.36
C GLN A 36 3.22 11.92 2.59
N ILE A 37 3.60 10.79 3.20
CA ILE A 37 4.37 9.73 2.54
C ILE A 37 3.40 8.76 1.85
N GLY A 38 2.29 8.42 2.50
CA GLY A 38 1.26 7.51 1.98
C GLY A 38 1.12 6.26 2.84
N ALA A 39 0.75 5.14 2.21
CA ALA A 39 0.43 3.90 2.92
C ALA A 39 1.57 3.40 3.83
N ASP A 40 1.18 2.74 4.93
CA ASP A 40 2.06 2.23 5.98
C ASP A 40 3.29 1.46 5.48
N VAL A 41 3.10 0.63 4.45
CA VAL A 41 4.20 -0.15 3.86
C VAL A 41 5.32 0.75 3.31
N PHE A 42 4.98 1.92 2.76
CA PHE A 42 5.94 2.91 2.30
C PHE A 42 6.60 3.63 3.47
N ILE A 43 5.83 4.02 4.49
CA ILE A 43 6.36 4.65 5.71
C ILE A 43 7.40 3.73 6.36
N ILE A 44 7.04 2.45 6.58
CA ILE A 44 7.93 1.43 7.15
C ILE A 44 9.20 1.28 6.31
N GLY A 45 9.05 1.16 4.99
CA GLY A 45 10.18 0.99 4.07
C GLY A 45 11.15 2.17 4.10
N HIS A 46 10.62 3.40 3.99
CA HIS A 46 11.42 4.61 3.99
C HIS A 46 12.06 4.88 5.35
N LEU A 47 11.33 4.72 6.44
CA LEU A 47 11.86 4.88 7.80
C LEU A 47 13.01 3.90 8.05
N LYS A 48 12.82 2.62 7.71
CA LYS A 48 13.83 1.58 7.87
C LYS A 48 15.09 1.89 7.06
N ASN A 49 14.93 2.26 5.79
CA ASN A 49 16.05 2.55 4.90
C ASN A 49 16.85 3.77 5.41
N TYR A 50 16.14 4.83 5.78
CA TYR A 50 16.78 6.05 6.26
C TYR A 50 17.46 5.86 7.63
N ALA A 51 16.83 5.11 8.54
CA ALA A 51 17.44 4.77 9.83
C ALA A 51 18.75 3.99 9.65
N ARG A 52 18.76 2.99 8.76
CA ARG A 52 19.96 2.20 8.44
C ARG A 52 21.05 3.06 7.81
N PHE A 53 20.69 3.92 6.87
CA PHE A 53 21.63 4.88 6.27
C PHE A 53 22.29 5.77 7.32
N LEU A 54 21.53 6.23 8.32
CA LEU A 54 22.04 7.04 9.42
C LEU A 54 22.77 6.22 10.51
N GLY A 55 22.75 4.88 10.46
CA GLY A 55 23.30 4.02 11.50
C GLY A 55 22.49 4.02 12.80
N LEU A 56 21.19 4.30 12.71
CA LEU A 56 20.25 4.30 13.83
C LEU A 56 19.62 2.90 14.03
N PRO A 57 19.13 2.57 15.24
CA PRO A 57 18.50 1.27 15.51
C PRO A 57 17.10 1.18 14.89
N ALA A 58 17.04 0.89 13.58
CA ALA A 58 15.82 0.88 12.77
C ALA A 58 14.71 0.01 13.38
N GLU A 59 15.06 -1.18 13.86
CA GLU A 59 14.12 -2.14 14.43
C GLU A 59 13.44 -1.61 15.70
N LYS A 60 14.18 -0.86 16.55
CA LYS A 60 13.60 -0.21 17.74
C LYS A 60 12.67 0.94 17.34
N MET A 61 13.06 1.75 16.36
CA MET A 61 12.24 2.86 15.89
C MET A 61 10.92 2.37 15.27
N LEU A 62 10.96 1.28 14.50
CA LEU A 62 9.77 0.66 13.93
C LEU A 62 8.85 0.09 15.02
N ALA A 63 9.40 -0.52 16.07
CA ALA A 63 8.62 -0.98 17.21
C ALA A 63 7.88 0.18 17.88
N THR A 64 8.56 1.29 18.15
CA THR A 64 7.93 2.51 18.70
C THR A 64 6.85 3.08 17.78
N LEU A 65 7.08 3.10 16.46
CA LEU A 65 6.08 3.57 15.49
C LEU A 65 4.80 2.70 15.53
N SER A 66 4.95 1.38 15.66
CA SER A 66 3.82 0.46 15.77
C SER A 66 3.09 0.55 17.12
N GLU A 67 3.82 0.79 18.20
CA GLU A 67 3.27 0.95 19.55
C GLU A 67 2.46 2.25 19.68
N ASN A 68 2.91 3.32 19.02
CA ASN A 68 2.23 4.61 18.95
C ASN A 68 0.99 4.61 18.03
N ALA A 69 0.52 3.44 17.59
CA ALA A 69 -0.68 3.21 16.78
C ALA A 69 -0.73 3.91 15.41
N TYR A 70 0.32 4.62 14.97
CA TYR A 70 0.33 5.36 13.70
C TYR A 70 -0.01 4.49 12.48
N ILE A 71 0.50 3.26 12.47
CA ILE A 71 0.41 2.28 11.38
C ILE A 71 -0.87 1.40 11.49
N ARG A 72 -1.78 1.70 12.43
CA ARG A 72 -2.98 0.89 12.67
C ARG A 72 -4.24 1.51 12.06
N ASP A 73 -4.23 2.81 11.79
CA ASP A 73 -5.40 3.60 11.40
C ASP A 73 -5.50 3.88 9.89
N GLN A 74 -4.49 3.55 9.08
CA GLN A 74 -4.63 3.61 7.62
C GLN A 74 -5.34 2.36 7.12
N GLU A 75 -6.59 2.52 6.70
CA GLU A 75 -7.35 1.50 5.99
C GLU A 75 -6.45 0.86 4.93
N VAL A 76 -6.14 -0.42 5.13
CA VAL A 76 -5.50 -1.27 4.13
C VAL A 76 -6.34 -1.11 2.87
N LEU A 77 -5.83 -0.36 1.89
CA LEU A 77 -6.37 -0.30 0.55
C LEU A 77 -6.37 -1.75 0.04
N GLU A 78 -7.49 -2.45 0.24
CA GLU A 78 -7.70 -3.77 -0.31
C GLU A 78 -7.47 -3.63 -1.81
N PRO A 79 -6.59 -4.46 -2.41
CA PRO A 79 -6.51 -4.51 -3.85
C PRO A 79 -7.91 -4.92 -4.34
N LYS A 80 -8.52 -4.05 -5.16
CA LYS A 80 -9.85 -4.21 -5.74
C LYS A 80 -9.87 -5.36 -6.78
N ILE A 81 -9.57 -6.58 -6.34
CA ILE A 81 -9.58 -7.80 -7.17
C ILE A 81 -11.03 -8.29 -7.35
N THR A 82 -11.96 -7.83 -6.52
CA THR A 82 -13.38 -8.22 -6.54
C THR A 82 -14.12 -7.81 -7.82
N ASP A 83 -13.67 -6.78 -8.53
CA ASP A 83 -14.40 -6.26 -9.71
C ASP A 83 -14.45 -7.29 -10.86
N HIS A 84 -13.36 -8.02 -11.10
CA HIS A 84 -13.30 -9.00 -12.18
C HIS A 84 -14.09 -10.28 -11.88
N LEU A 85 -14.19 -10.67 -10.60
CA LEU A 85 -14.96 -11.85 -10.19
C LEU A 85 -16.47 -11.61 -10.26
N VAL A 86 -16.93 -10.38 -9.99
CA VAL A 86 -18.35 -10.02 -10.10
C VAL A 86 -18.82 -10.10 -11.55
N ALA A 87 -18.06 -9.54 -12.49
CA ALA A 87 -18.36 -9.62 -13.92
C ALA A 87 -18.43 -11.09 -14.41
N LEU A 88 -17.49 -11.93 -13.98
CA LEU A 88 -17.45 -13.34 -14.35
C LEU A 88 -18.67 -14.13 -13.83
N LYS A 89 -19.11 -13.87 -12.59
CA LYS A 89 -20.32 -14.48 -12.01
C LYS A 89 -21.58 -14.05 -12.77
N ILE A 90 -21.69 -12.78 -13.15
CA ILE A 90 -22.83 -12.27 -13.92
C ILE A 90 -22.93 -12.97 -15.28
N ILE A 91 -21.81 -13.10 -16.00
CA ILE A 91 -21.76 -13.80 -17.28
C ILE A 91 -22.18 -15.27 -17.11
N ALA A 92 -21.69 -15.95 -16.07
CA ALA A 92 -22.05 -17.35 -15.80
C ALA A 92 -23.56 -17.52 -15.55
N TYR A 93 -24.19 -16.67 -14.74
CA TYR A 93 -25.63 -16.75 -14.49
C TYR A 93 -26.46 -16.45 -15.74
N ALA A 94 -26.09 -15.43 -16.52
CA ALA A 94 -26.76 -15.13 -17.78
C ALA A 94 -26.70 -16.32 -18.76
N SER A 95 -25.54 -17.01 -18.81
CA SER A 95 -25.35 -18.21 -19.64
C SER A 95 -26.28 -19.35 -19.24
N VAL A 96 -26.40 -19.62 -17.93
CA VAL A 96 -27.27 -20.69 -17.40
C VAL A 96 -28.74 -20.38 -17.66
N VAL A 97 -29.16 -19.13 -17.46
CA VAL A 97 -30.55 -18.71 -17.71
C VAL A 97 -30.91 -18.84 -19.19
N LEU A 98 -30.03 -18.38 -20.09
CA LEU A 98 -30.24 -18.51 -21.53
C LEU A 98 -30.40 -19.98 -21.94
N PHE A 99 -29.53 -20.85 -21.42
CA PHE A 99 -29.60 -22.29 -21.69
C PHE A 99 -30.92 -22.91 -21.23
N LEU A 100 -31.38 -22.60 -20.02
CA LEU A 100 -32.67 -23.09 -19.52
C LEU A 100 -33.85 -22.60 -20.37
N VAL A 101 -33.84 -21.35 -20.81
CA VAL A 101 -34.88 -20.80 -21.70
C VAL A 101 -34.89 -21.54 -23.04
N THR A 102 -33.72 -21.83 -23.61
CA THR A 102 -33.64 -22.60 -24.87
C THR A 102 -34.17 -24.02 -24.71
N LEU A 103 -33.83 -24.71 -23.61
CA LEU A 103 -34.36 -26.04 -23.32
C LEU A 103 -35.88 -26.04 -23.12
N LEU A 104 -36.42 -25.03 -22.41
CA LEU A 104 -37.86 -24.90 -22.22
C LEU A 104 -38.59 -24.67 -23.55
N GLY A 105 -38.05 -23.80 -24.41
CA GLY A 105 -38.61 -23.52 -25.73
C GLY A 105 -38.61 -24.76 -26.62
N MET A 106 -37.50 -25.53 -26.60
CA MET A 106 -37.43 -26.80 -27.33
C MET A 106 -38.46 -27.81 -26.82
N TYR A 107 -38.66 -27.91 -25.51
CA TYR A 107 -39.63 -28.83 -24.91
C TYR A 107 -41.07 -28.51 -25.30
N ILE A 108 -41.46 -27.23 -25.22
CA ILE A 108 -42.82 -26.78 -25.61
C ILE A 108 -43.05 -26.94 -27.12
N SER A 109 -42.02 -26.75 -27.94
CA SER A 109 -42.13 -26.87 -29.41
C SER A 109 -42.31 -28.33 -29.89
N HIS A 110 -41.81 -29.31 -29.13
CA HIS A 110 -41.85 -30.72 -29.49
C HIS A 110 -43.09 -31.48 -28.98
N HIS A 111 -43.87 -30.86 -28.09
CA HIS A 111 -45.11 -31.40 -27.51
C HIS A 111 -46.33 -30.65 -28.04
#